data_AF-I4VNE4-F1
#
_entry.id   AF-I4VNE4-F1
#
_cell.length_a   1.000
_cell.length_b   1.000
_cell.length_c   1.000
_cell.angle_alpha   90.00
_cell.angle_beta   90.00
_cell.angle_gamma   90.00
#
_symmetry.space_group_name_H-M   'P 1'
#
loop_
_entity.id
_entity.type
_entity.pdbx_description
1 polymer ?
#
loop_
_entity_poly.entity_id
_entity_poly.type
_entity_poly.pdbx_seq_one_letter_code
_entity_poly.pdbx_strand_id
1 'polypeptide(L)'
;MRLLDDGAWPIDNNPIENAIRPIAVGRKNWLFAGSETAGRRAAAIMSLLATAKANGLEPHAWLTDVLTRLPTTKNRDIDTLLPLA
;
A
#
# COMPACT_ATOMS: atom_id res chain seq x y z
N MET A 1 11.29 -19.20 -13.86
CA MET A 1 10.09 -18.92 -14.68
C MET A 1 10.44 -17.78 -15.61
N ARG A 2 10.61 -18.06 -16.91
CA ARG A 2 11.12 -17.11 -17.92
C ARG A 2 9.95 -16.53 -18.69
N LEU A 3 9.98 -15.22 -18.91
CA LEU A 3 9.01 -14.44 -19.69
C LEU A 3 8.73 -15.00 -21.11
N LEU A 4 9.65 -15.80 -21.64
CA LEU A 4 9.59 -16.35 -22.99
C LEU A 4 8.70 -17.59 -23.13
N ASP A 5 8.27 -18.19 -22.02
CA ASP A 5 7.55 -19.47 -22.04
C ASP A 5 6.02 -19.31 -22.00
N ASP A 6 5.50 -18.10 -21.72
CA ASP A 6 4.07 -17.87 -21.56
C ASP A 6 3.67 -16.46 -22.06
N GLY A 7 3.01 -16.41 -23.21
CA GLY A 7 2.59 -15.17 -23.89
C GLY A 7 1.44 -14.41 -23.20
N ALA A 8 0.91 -14.93 -22.10
CA ALA A 8 -0.04 -14.23 -21.24
C ALA A 8 0.62 -13.13 -20.39
N TRP A 9 1.95 -13.14 -20.28
CA TRP A 9 2.68 -12.16 -19.47
C TRP A 9 3.03 -10.90 -20.27
N PRO A 10 2.72 -9.71 -19.75
CA PRO A 10 3.15 -8.46 -20.36
C PRO A 10 4.66 -8.42 -20.53
N ILE A 11 5.13 -8.00 -21.70
CA ILE A 11 6.57 -7.89 -22.03
C ILE A 11 7.23 -6.80 -21.16
N ASP A 12 6.45 -5.81 -20.72
CA ASP A 12 6.90 -4.74 -19.84
C ASP A 12 6.34 -4.87 -18.42
N ASN A 13 7.14 -4.43 -17.46
CA ASN A 13 6.79 -4.32 -16.04
C ASN A 13 6.38 -2.88 -15.67
N ASN A 14 6.11 -2.01 -16.66
CA ASN A 14 5.91 -0.58 -16.49
C ASN A 14 4.78 -0.25 -15.48
N PRO A 15 3.66 -1.01 -15.40
CA PRO A 15 2.66 -0.80 -14.35
C PRO A 15 3.21 -1.01 -12.93
N ILE A 16 4.02 -2.06 -12.72
CA ILE A 16 4.64 -2.37 -11.43
C ILE A 16 5.70 -1.32 -11.08
N GLU A 17 6.52 -0.91 -12.06
CA GLU A 17 7.52 0.13 -11.86
C GLU A 17 6.87 1.48 -11.49
N ASN A 18 5.77 1.86 -12.16
CA ASN A 18 5.01 3.06 -11.83
C ASN A 18 4.38 2.97 -10.44
N ALA A 19 3.94 1.80 -9.99
CA ALA A 19 3.42 1.60 -8.64
C ALA A 19 4.50 1.75 -7.55
N ILE A 20 5.73 1.30 -7.83
CA ILE A 20 6.86 1.37 -6.88
C ILE A 20 7.59 2.72 -6.94
N ARG A 21 7.50 3.47 -8.06
CA ARG A 21 8.22 4.74 -8.25
C ARG A 21 8.00 5.76 -7.12
N PRO A 22 6.78 6.01 -6.59
CA PRO A 22 6.57 6.91 -5.45
C PRO A 22 7.31 6.48 -4.18
N ILE A 23 7.42 5.16 -3.96
CA ILE A 23 8.14 4.55 -2.84
C ILE A 23 9.64 4.79 -2.99
N ALA A 24 10.16 4.54 -4.19
CA ALA A 24 11.57 4.71 -4.51
C ALA A 24 12.04 6.18 -4.44
N VAL A 25 11.15 7.13 -4.77
CA VAL A 25 11.40 8.57 -4.63
C VAL A 25 11.28 9.01 -3.16
N GLY A 26 10.24 8.53 -2.45
CA GLY A 26 9.97 8.88 -1.06
C GLY A 26 10.97 8.33 -0.05
N ARG A 27 11.68 7.24 -0.35
CA ARG A 27 12.64 6.59 0.57
C ARG A 27 13.72 7.52 1.12
N LYS A 28 14.13 8.55 0.37
CA LYS A 28 15.10 9.56 0.83
C LYS A 28 14.51 10.53 1.86
N ASN A 29 13.18 10.67 1.90
CA ASN A 29 12.45 11.58 2.78
C ASN A 29 11.84 10.87 4.00
N TRP A 30 11.89 9.54 4.05
CA TRP A 30 11.33 8.77 5.17
C TRP A 30 12.34 8.65 6.30
N LEU A 31 12.17 9.48 7.34
CA LEU A 31 12.98 9.52 8.56
C LEU A 31 13.04 8.18 9.33
N PHE A 32 12.21 7.20 8.96
CA PHE A 32 12.13 5.88 9.59
C PHE A 32 12.85 4.78 8.80
N ALA A 33 13.47 5.09 7.66
CA ALA A 33 14.14 4.12 6.78
C ALA A 33 15.49 3.59 7.33
N GLY A 34 15.65 3.55 8.65
CA GLY A 34 16.86 3.09 9.33
C GLY A 34 16.75 1.71 9.99
N SER A 35 15.55 1.14 10.15
CA SER A 35 15.37 -0.21 10.72
C SER A 35 14.44 -1.09 9.89
N GLU A 36 14.69 -2.39 9.88
CA GLU A 36 13.86 -3.39 9.19
C GLU A 36 12.40 -3.33 9.68
N THR A 37 12.20 -3.19 10.99
CA THR A 37 10.87 -3.08 11.61
C THR A 37 10.11 -1.87 11.10
N ALA A 38 10.79 -0.73 10.95
CA ALA A 38 10.18 0.47 10.39
C ALA A 38 9.88 0.31 8.88
N GLY A 39 10.76 -0.37 8.14
CA GLY A 39 10.53 -0.74 6.74
C GLY A 39 9.29 -1.62 6.56
N ARG A 40 9.10 -2.65 7.40
CA ARG A 40 7.91 -3.52 7.38
C ARG A 40 6.63 -2.73 7.65
N ARG A 41 6.64 -1.81 8.61
CA ARG A 41 5.48 -0.95 8.91
C ARG A 41 5.16 0.00 7.75
N ALA A 42 6.18 0.62 7.16
CA ALA A 42 6.00 1.47 5.99
C ALA A 42 5.41 0.67 4.81
N ALA A 43 5.93 -0.54 4.56
CA ALA A 43 5.40 -1.43 3.53
C ALA A 43 3.92 -1.75 3.74
N ALA A 44 3.51 -2.07 4.98
CA ALA A 44 2.11 -2.33 5.29
C ALA A 44 1.19 -1.13 5.00
N ILE A 45 1.59 0.08 5.42
CA ILE A 45 0.82 1.31 5.18
C ILE A 45 0.71 1.58 3.67
N MET A 46 1.80 1.45 2.92
CA MET A 46 1.79 1.66 1.48
C MET A 46 0.91 0.67 0.74
N SER A 47 0.94 -0.61 1.14
CA SER A 47 0.05 -1.62 0.58
C SER A 47 -1.42 -1.25 0.81
N LEU A 48 -1.78 -0.78 2.01
CA LEU A 48 -3.15 -0.36 2.31
C LEU A 48 -3.59 0.87 1.48
N LEU A 49 -2.72 1.87 1.32
CA LEU A 49 -3.01 3.04 0.49
C LEU A 49 -3.16 2.68 -0.99
N ALA A 50 -2.35 1.74 -1.48
CA ALA A 50 -2.47 1.21 -2.83
C ALA A 50 -3.80 0.46 -3.02
N THR A 51 -4.21 -0.37 -2.05
CA THR A 51 -5.51 -1.05 -2.06
C THR A 51 -6.67 -0.05 -2.03
N ALA A 52 -6.61 1.00 -1.20
CA ALA A 52 -7.61 2.05 -1.16
C ALA A 52 -7.78 2.71 -2.54
N LYS A 53 -6.67 3.07 -3.18
CA LYS A 53 -6.68 3.64 -4.53
C LYS A 53 -7.25 2.66 -5.56
N ALA A 54 -6.91 1.38 -5.47
CA ALA A 54 -7.42 0.34 -6.36
C ALA A 54 -8.94 0.14 -6.23
N ASN A 55 -9.49 0.35 -5.03
CA ASN A 55 -10.93 0.33 -4.77
C ASN A 55 -11.63 1.69 -5.02
N GLY A 56 -10.94 2.66 -5.63
CA GLY A 56 -11.51 3.97 -5.95
C GLY A 56 -11.69 4.90 -4.75
N LEU A 57 -11.10 4.58 -3.60
CA LEU A 57 -11.10 5.43 -2.42
C LEU A 57 -9.97 6.47 -2.51
N GLU A 58 -10.25 7.70 -2.10
CA GLU A 58 -9.21 8.71 -1.91
C GLU A 58 -8.31 8.33 -0.71
N PRO A 59 -7.02 8.01 -0.91
CA PRO A 59 -6.21 7.37 0.13
C PRO A 59 -6.03 8.22 1.39
N HIS A 60 -5.93 9.54 1.23
CA HIS A 60 -5.82 10.47 2.37
C HIS A 60 -7.12 10.52 3.18
N ALA A 61 -8.27 10.57 2.51
CA ALA A 61 -9.58 10.59 3.16
C ALA A 61 -9.83 9.29 3.93
N TRP A 62 -9.55 8.15 3.28
CA TRP A 62 -9.64 6.83 3.93
C TRP A 62 -8.72 6.71 5.15
N LEU A 63 -7.44 7.11 5.02
CA LEU A 63 -6.50 7.03 6.15
C LEU A 63 -6.94 7.92 7.32
N THR A 64 -7.45 9.12 7.04
CA THR A 64 -7.95 10.04 8.07
C THR A 64 -9.14 9.46 8.82
N ASP A 65 -10.10 8.88 8.09
CA ASP A 65 -11.27 8.22 8.67
C ASP A 65 -10.85 7.04 9.55
N VAL A 66 -9.99 6.15 9.04
CA VAL A 66 -9.51 4.98 9.78
C VAL A 66 -8.80 5.39 11.06
N LEU A 67 -7.87 6.36 11.01
CA LEU A 67 -7.15 6.82 12.20
C LEU A 67 -8.07 7.49 13.22
N THR A 68 -9.19 8.07 12.77
CA THR A 68 -10.21 8.66 13.64
C THR A 68 -11.09 7.60 14.32
N ARG A 69 -11.43 6.52 13.60
CA ARG A 69 -12.24 5.40 14.13
C ARG A 69 -11.44 4.39 14.94
N LEU A 70 -10.14 4.26 14.68
CA LEU A 70 -9.27 3.24 15.30
C LEU A 70 -9.34 3.22 16.84
N PRO A 71 -9.35 4.37 17.57
CA PRO A 71 -9.37 4.36 19.03
C PRO A 71 -10.67 3.83 19.64
N THR A 72 -11.78 3.90 18.91
CA THR A 72 -13.12 3.50 19.38
C THR A 72 -13.58 2.16 18.80
N THR A 73 -12.87 1.64 17.79
CA THR A 73 -13.19 0.37 17.13
C THR A 73 -12.78 -0.79 18.01
N LYS A 74 -13.71 -1.72 18.27
CA LYS A 74 -13.40 -2.95 19.02
C LYS A 74 -12.57 -3.88 18.13
N ASN A 75 -11.74 -4.72 18.75
CA ASN A 75 -10.91 -5.70 18.02
C ASN A 75 -11.72 -6.61 17.08
N ARG A 76 -12.98 -6.92 17.45
CA ARG A 76 -13.90 -7.74 16.63
C ARG A 76 -14.36 -7.05 15.33
N ASP A 77 -14.24 -5.72 15.27
CA ASP A 77 -14.79 -4.88 14.20
C ASP A 77 -13.65 -4.28 13.33
N ILE A 78 -12.40 -4.73 13.50
CA ILE A 78 -11.24 -4.20 12.77
C ILE A 78 -11.40 -4.30 11.25
N ASP A 79 -12.06 -5.34 10.76
CA ASP A 79 -12.27 -5.54 9.33
C ASP A 79 -13.06 -4.39 8.68
N THR A 80 -13.86 -3.66 9.46
CA THR A 80 -14.60 -2.46 9.01
C THR A 80 -13.71 -1.25 8.73
N LEU A 81 -12.43 -1.32 9.08
CA LEU A 81 -11.42 -0.29 8.80
C LEU A 81 -10.64 -0.57 7.52
N LEU A 82 -10.76 -1.77 6.96
CA LEU A 82 -10.01 -2.16 5.77
C LEU A 82 -10.52 -1.39 4.53
N PRO A 83 -9.64 -1.05 3.58
CA PRO A 83 -10.01 -0.37 2.35
C PRO A 83 -10.60 -1.35 1.33
N LEU A 84 -11.65 -2.07 1.73
CA LEU A 84 -12.36 -3.05 0.90
C LEU A 84 -13.71 -2.45 0.48
N ALA A 85 -14.06 -2.62 -0.79
CA ALA A 85 -15.40 -2.31 -1.31
C ALA A 85 -16.38 -3.45 -1.00
#